data_AF-A0A1D3K356-F1
#
_entry.id   AF-A0A1D3K356-F1
#
_cell.length_a   1.000
_cell.length_b   1.000
_cell.length_c   1.000
_cell.angle_alpha   90.00
_cell.angle_beta   90.00
_cell.angle_gamma   90.00
#
_symmetry.space_group_name_H-M   'P 1'
#
loop_
_entity.id
_entity.type
_entity.pdbx_description
1 polymer ?
#
loop_
_entity_poly.entity_id
_entity_poly.type
_entity_poly.pdbx_seq_one_letter_code
_entity_poly.pdbx_strand_id
1 'polypeptide(L)' 'MMVEHNEQQASMEKMHADVSRIYAEISRMHAERGKLNAESLKITCETFWYPVGIATGFYAAVGTVIVVAQKLLS' A
#
# COMPACT_ATOMS: atom_id res chain seq x y z
N MET A 1 -0.07 37.88 40.51
CA MET A 1 1.27 37.36 40.19
C MET A 1 1.39 35.84 40.38
N MET A 2 1.05 35.24 41.54
CA MET A 2 1.07 33.76 41.69
C MET A 2 0.03 32.99 40.86
N VAL A 3 -1.19 33.54 40.69
CA VAL A 3 -2.27 32.88 39.94
C VAL A 3 -1.95 32.79 38.44
N GLU A 4 -1.41 33.85 37.85
CA GLU A 4 -1.05 33.87 36.42
C GLU A 4 0.05 32.86 36.07
N HIS A 5 1.01 32.64 36.97
CA HIS A 5 2.04 31.62 36.79
C HIS A 5 1.47 30.19 36.81
N ASN A 6 0.48 29.94 37.67
CA ASN A 6 -0.22 28.65 37.74
C ASN A 6 -1.07 28.39 36.47
N GLU A 7 -1.73 29.42 35.94
CA GLU A 7 -2.48 29.30 34.68
C GLU A 7 -1.57 29.09 33.47
N GLN A 8 -0.41 29.77 33.44
CA GLN A 8 0.61 29.55 32.41
C GLN A 8 1.17 28.13 32.47
N GLN A 9 1.46 27.61 33.66
CA GLN A 9 1.94 26.24 33.82
C GLN A 9 0.90 25.21 33.37
N ALA A 10 -0.37 25.38 33.74
CA ALA A 10 -1.46 24.51 33.30
C ALA A 10 -1.66 24.55 31.77
N SER A 11 -1.51 25.73 31.15
CA SER A 11 -1.55 25.90 29.70
C SER A 11 -0.39 25.19 28.99
N MET A 12 0.82 25.29 29.55
CA MET A 12 2.00 24.60 29.03
C MET A 12 1.85 23.08 29.13
N GLU A 13 1.38 22.56 30.26
CA GLU A 13 1.14 21.12 30.45
C GLU A 13 0.11 20.58 29.44
N LYS A 14 -0.98 21.33 29.21
CA LYS A 14 -1.96 20.98 28.18
C LYS A 14 -1.34 20.98 26.78
N MET A 15 -0.53 21.97 26.45
CA MET A 15 0.17 22.04 25.17
C MET A 15 1.14 20.86 24.99
N HIS A 16 1.88 20.48 26.02
CA HIS A 16 2.76 19.31 25.99
C HIS A 16 1.97 18.00 25.78
N ALA A 17 0.80 17.87 26.39
CA ALA A 17 -0.08 16.73 26.17
C ALA A 17 -0.62 16.68 24.72
N ASP A 18 -1.02 17.84 24.17
CA ASP A 18 -1.47 17.95 22.78
C ASP A 18 -0.35 17.62 21.78
N VAL A 19 0.86 18.12 22.00
CA VAL A 19 2.03 17.78 21.18
C VAL A 19 2.29 16.27 21.23
N SER A 20 2.27 15.67 22.41
CA SER A 20 2.48 14.23 22.58
C SER A 20 1.40 13.41 21.85
N ARG A 21 0.14 13.85 21.89
CA ARG A 21 -0.97 13.25 21.14
C ARG A 21 -0.75 13.33 19.63
N ILE A 22 -0.33 14.49 19.13
CA ILE A 22 -0.03 14.70 17.71
C ILE A 22 1.11 13.78 17.26
N TYR A 23 2.19 13.66 18.05
CA TYR A 23 3.28 12.74 17.73
C TYR A 23 2.82 11.27 17.68
N ALA A 24 1.96 10.86 18.60
CA ALA A 24 1.38 9.51 18.58
C ALA A 24 0.51 9.30 17.33
N GLU A 25 -0.23 10.31 16.89
CA GLU A 25 -1.06 10.27 15.68
C GLU A 25 -0.22 10.22 14.40
N ILE A 26 0.84 11.03 14.32
CA ILE A 26 1.83 10.98 13.24
C ILE A 26 2.43 9.58 13.14
N SER A 27 2.83 8.99 14.27
CA SER A 27 3.38 7.64 14.30
C SER A 27 2.38 6.59 13.78
N ARG A 28 1.10 6.68 14.18
CA ARG A 28 0.03 5.81 13.64
C ARG A 28 -0.15 6.00 12.14
N MET A 29 -0.21 7.23 11.65
CA MET A 29 -0.33 7.52 10.22
C MET A 29 0.86 6.97 9.42
N HIS A 30 2.08 7.04 9.95
CA HIS A 30 3.24 6.44 9.30
C HIS A 30 3.15 4.92 9.22
N ALA A 31 2.66 4.25 10.27
CA ALA A 31 2.44 2.81 10.26
C ALA A 31 1.36 2.42 9.23
N GLU A 32 0.26 3.15 9.17
CA GLU A 32 -0.81 2.95 8.18
C GLU A 32 -0.31 3.16 6.75
N ARG A 33 0.48 4.21 6.51
CA ARG A 33 1.13 4.44 5.21
C ARG A 33 2.05 3.29 4.81
N GLY A 34 2.81 2.74 5.76
CA GLY A 34 3.66 1.57 5.53
C GLY A 34 2.84 0.36 5.05
N LYS A 35 1.72 0.09 5.72
CA LYS A 35 0.79 -0.99 5.35
C LYS A 35 0.18 -0.76 3.95
N LEU A 36 -0.32 0.44 3.68
CA LEU A 36 -0.90 0.79 2.37
C LEU A 36 0.12 0.65 1.24
N ASN A 37 1.39 1.01 1.48
CA ASN A 37 2.44 0.84 0.49
C ASN A 37 2.71 -0.64 0.17
N ALA A 38 2.71 -1.50 1.19
CA ALA A 38 2.84 -2.94 1.00
C ALA A 38 1.66 -3.54 0.21
N GLU A 39 0.43 -3.09 0.49
CA GLU A 39 -0.76 -3.49 -0.26
C GLU A 39 -0.73 -2.99 -1.72
N SER A 40 -0.31 -1.74 -1.94
CA SER A 40 -0.15 -1.15 -3.27
C SER A 40 0.86 -1.93 -4.13
N LEU A 41 1.99 -2.33 -3.54
CA LEU A 41 2.98 -3.17 -4.22
C LEU A 41 2.40 -4.53 -4.62
N LYS A 42 1.60 -5.14 -3.75
CA LYS A 42 0.92 -6.41 -4.05
C LYS A 42 -0.05 -6.26 -5.22
N ILE A 43 -0.91 -5.24 -5.20
CA ILE A 43 -1.86 -4.95 -6.28
C ILE A 43 -1.13 -4.69 -7.59
N THR A 44 -0.01 -3.97 -7.55
CA THR A 44 0.81 -3.68 -8.75
C THR A 44 1.36 -4.97 -9.37
N CYS A 45 1.85 -5.89 -8.54
CA CYS A 45 2.33 -7.19 -8.99
C CYS A 45 1.22 -8.01 -9.65
N GLU A 46 0.06 -8.11 -8.99
CA GLU A 46 -1.12 -8.80 -9.54
C GLU A 46 -1.56 -8.16 -10.86
N THR A 47 -1.70 -6.83 -10.89
CA THR A 47 -2.11 -6.07 -12.08
C THR A 47 -1.16 -6.29 -13.26
N PHE A 48 0.14 -6.41 -13.00
CA PHE A 48 1.13 -6.67 -14.03
C PHE A 48 1.10 -8.13 -14.52
N TRP A 49 1.08 -9.11 -13.60
CA TRP A 49 1.24 -10.51 -13.96
C TRP A 49 -0.06 -11.21 -14.41
N TYR A 50 -1.24 -10.78 -13.97
CA TYR A 50 -2.50 -11.39 -14.39
C TYR A 50 -2.71 -11.32 -15.91
N PRO A 51 -2.61 -10.16 -16.58
CA PRO A 51 -2.72 -10.08 -18.03
C PRO A 51 -1.63 -10.86 -18.75
N VAL A 52 -0.40 -10.88 -18.21
CA VAL A 52 0.72 -11.65 -18.78
C VAL A 52 0.39 -13.14 -18.77
N GLY A 53 -0.11 -13.69 -17.65
CA GLY A 53 -0.51 -15.10 -17.57
C GLY A 53 -1.61 -15.46 -18.56
N ILE A 54 -2.61 -14.59 -18.72
CA ILE A 54 -3.69 -14.78 -19.71
C ILE A 54 -3.12 -14.81 -21.14
N ALA A 55 -2.26 -13.84 -21.49
CA ALA A 55 -1.64 -13.76 -22.80
C ALA A 55 -0.77 -15.00 -23.08
N THR A 56 0.06 -15.43 -22.14
CA THR A 56 0.91 -16.62 -22.28
C THR A 56 0.07 -17.87 -22.50
N GLY A 57 -1.01 -18.07 -21.73
CA GLY A 57 -1.91 -19.20 -21.91
C GLY A 57 -2.58 -19.20 -23.30
N PHE A 58 -3.01 -18.03 -23.77
CA PHE A 58 -3.60 -17.87 -25.10
C PHE A 58 -2.60 -18.21 -26.20
N TYR A 59 -1.37 -17.70 -26.13
CA TYR A 59 -0.30 -18.00 -27.08
C TYR A 59 0.03 -19.50 -27.12
N ALA A 60 0.11 -20.16 -25.96
CA ALA A 60 0.37 -21.60 -25.91
C ALA A 60 -0.75 -22.41 -26.55
N ALA A 61 -2.02 -22.05 -26.30
CA ALA A 61 -3.17 -22.71 -26.90
C ALA A 61 -3.19 -22.56 -28.43
N VAL A 62 -3.02 -21.32 -28.92
CA VAL A 62 -2.98 -21.04 -30.36
C VAL A 62 -1.80 -21.75 -31.03
N GLY A 63 -0.61 -21.70 -30.42
CA GLY A 63 0.57 -22.40 -30.92
C GLY A 63 0.34 -23.91 -31.03
N THR A 64 -0.30 -24.52 -30.03
CA THR A 64 -0.64 -25.94 -30.06
C THR A 64 -1.59 -26.28 -31.20
N VAL A 65 -2.64 -25.46 -31.41
CA VAL A 65 -3.59 -25.66 -32.51
C VAL A 65 -2.89 -25.58 -33.86
N ILE A 66 -2.01 -24.59 -34.06
CA ILE A 66 -1.26 -24.44 -35.31
C ILE A 66 -0.37 -25.65 -35.57
N VAL A 67 0.38 -26.11 -34.56
CA VAL A 67 1.27 -27.28 -34.68
C VAL A 67 0.48 -28.54 -35.04
N VAL A 68 -0.68 -28.76 -34.39
CA VAL A 68 -1.56 -29.89 -34.71
C VAL A 68 -2.09 -29.78 -36.14
N ALA A 69 -2.55 -28.60 -36.55
CA ALA A 69 -3.05 -28.38 -37.91
C ALA A 69 -1.97 -28.62 -38.97
N GLN A 70 -0.74 -28.14 -38.75
CA GLN A 70 0.40 -28.40 -39.63
C GLN A 70 0.69 -29.91 -39.76
N LYS A 71 0.65 -30.64 -38.64
CA LYS A 71 0.87 -32.09 -38.64
C LYS A 71 -0.25 -32.88 -39.34
N LEU A 72 -1.47 -32.34 -39.40
CA LEU A 72 -2.58 -32.96 -40.14
C LEU A 72 -2.58 -32.63 -41.63
N LEU A 73 -1.94 -31.52 -42.02
CA LEU A 73 -1.88 -31.03 -43.40
C LEU A 73 -0.56 -31.34 -44.14
N SER A 74 0.48 -31.77 -43.41
CA SER A 74 1.74 -32.33 -43.96
C SER A 74 1.68 -33.85 -44.01
#